data_AF-A0A7S0CXE3-F1
#
_entry.id   AF-A0A7S0CXE3-F1
#
_cell.length_a   1.000
_cell.length_b   1.000
_cell.length_c   1.000
_cell.angle_alpha   90.00
_cell.angle_beta   90.00
_cell.angle_gamma   90.00
#
_symmetry.space_group_name_H-M   'P 1'
#
loop_
_entity.id
_entity.type
_entity.pdbx_description
1 polymer ?
#
loop_
_entity_poly.entity_id
_entity_poly.type
_entity_poly.pdbx_seq_one_letter_code
_entity_poly.pdbx_strand_id
1 'polypeptide(L)'
;MADAAFGDADAERRRRSEERDTHPSGSPPERGLDALSHDDNVVRSQVALMLGDAVRDPSPLFDLGRSIEDAAWRAFAQGGEDGKTGASSPEYRACSRTLAANLRRNPDLRQRMLTGEWTPKELVDLSATPDALATEQLRNLRREMDERSIKKRTREMGLGDAIATDKYRCRDCWAAGSSAANNCAYFNLQNHRDVRKNETWGSKDSQADDGRVLVRCLECKAEWNEATL
;
A
#
# COMPACT_ATOMS: atom_id res chain seq x y z
N MET A 1 -61.66 19.95 -50.38
CA MET A 1 -60.42 20.64 -49.97
C MET A 1 -60.42 20.65 -48.45
N ALA A 2 -59.67 19.72 -47.86
CA ALA A 2 -59.44 19.65 -46.43
C ALA A 2 -58.08 20.29 -46.18
N ASP A 3 -58.03 21.32 -45.34
CA ASP A 3 -56.77 21.93 -44.94
C ASP A 3 -56.72 22.13 -43.43
N ALA A 4 -55.53 21.89 -42.90
CA ALA A 4 -55.27 21.44 -41.54
C ALA A 4 -55.13 22.60 -40.55
N ALA A 5 -55.71 22.42 -39.36
CA ALA A 5 -55.45 23.26 -38.19
C ALA A 5 -54.62 22.47 -37.16
N PHE A 6 -53.30 22.41 -37.37
CA PHE A 6 -52.33 21.91 -36.39
C PHE A 6 -51.04 22.72 -36.51
N GLY A 7 -50.96 23.82 -35.76
CA GLY A 7 -49.75 24.64 -35.73
C GLY A 7 -49.83 25.74 -34.69
N ASP A 8 -49.81 25.39 -33.40
CA ASP A 8 -49.49 26.39 -32.36
C ASP A 8 -49.07 25.84 -30.97
N ALA A 9 -49.03 24.52 -30.76
CA ALA A 9 -48.64 23.97 -29.45
C ALA A 9 -47.11 23.86 -29.26
N ASP A 10 -46.34 23.73 -30.34
CA ASP A 10 -44.88 23.50 -30.30
C ASP A 10 -44.08 24.81 -30.17
N ALA A 11 -44.61 25.91 -30.72
CA ALA A 11 -43.99 27.24 -30.64
C ALA A 11 -44.04 27.82 -29.22
N GLU A 12 -45.16 27.64 -28.52
CA GLU A 12 -45.35 28.12 -27.16
C GLU A 12 -44.48 27.35 -26.14
N ARG A 13 -44.21 26.06 -26.41
CA ARG A 13 -43.32 25.24 -25.57
C ARG A 13 -41.84 25.62 -25.73
N ARG A 14 -41.43 26.09 -26.91
CA ARG A 14 -40.06 26.59 -27.15
C ARG A 14 -39.81 27.93 -26.46
N ARG A 15 -40.73 28.90 -26.55
CA ARG A 15 -40.62 30.18 -25.82
C ARG A 15 -40.50 30.00 -24.30
N ARG A 16 -41.27 29.08 -23.72
CA ARG A 16 -41.22 28.77 -22.27
C ARG A 16 -39.92 28.12 -21.81
N SER A 17 -39.15 27.54 -22.74
CA SER A 17 -37.83 26.98 -22.47
C SER A 17 -36.75 28.07 -22.58
N GLU A 18 -36.89 28.99 -23.52
CA GLU A 18 -35.95 30.11 -23.72
C GLU A 18 -36.07 31.21 -22.64
N GLU A 19 -37.26 31.45 -22.08
CA GLU A 19 -37.47 32.39 -20.97
C GLU A 19 -36.90 31.89 -19.62
N ARG A 20 -36.54 30.61 -19.52
CA ARG A 20 -36.04 30.01 -18.27
C ARG A 20 -34.52 30.15 -18.11
N ASP A 21 -33.81 30.56 -19.17
CA ASP A 21 -32.34 30.62 -19.23
C ASP A 21 -31.76 32.05 -19.15
N THR A 22 -32.52 33.05 -18.70
CA THR A 22 -32.00 34.42 -18.54
C THR A 22 -32.27 35.03 -17.16
N HIS A 23 -31.41 34.70 -16.19
CA HIS A 23 -31.17 35.55 -15.03
C HIS A 23 -29.70 35.96 -14.95
N PRO A 24 -29.36 37.25 -15.16
CA PRO A 24 -28.07 37.78 -14.78
C PRO A 24 -28.17 38.47 -13.42
N SER A 25 -27.43 38.00 -12.42
CA SER A 25 -27.06 38.83 -11.26
C SER A 25 -25.90 38.20 -10.51
N GLY A 26 -24.76 38.89 -10.54
CA GLY A 26 -23.54 38.48 -9.89
C GLY A 26 -23.58 38.59 -8.36
N SER A 27 -22.90 37.65 -7.72
CA SER A 27 -22.20 37.81 -6.45
C SER A 27 -20.99 36.86 -6.49
N PRO A 28 -19.82 37.22 -5.93
CA PRO A 28 -18.62 36.39 -6.00
C PRO A 28 -18.91 35.03 -5.34
N PRO A 29 -18.41 33.90 -5.89
CA PRO A 29 -18.75 32.59 -5.36
C PRO A 29 -18.08 32.41 -4.00
N GLU A 30 -18.90 32.34 -2.94
CA GLU A 30 -18.52 31.71 -1.69
C GLU A 30 -18.07 30.28 -2.04
N ARG A 31 -16.76 30.03 -1.92
CA ARG A 31 -16.13 28.74 -2.25
C ARG A 31 -16.50 27.71 -1.18
N GLY A 32 -17.70 27.14 -1.28
CA GLY A 32 -18.16 26.09 -0.38
C GLY A 32 -19.22 25.23 -1.04
N LEU A 33 -18.86 23.99 -1.39
CA LEU A 33 -19.73 22.85 -1.74
C LEU A 33 -20.63 22.99 -3.00
N ASP A 34 -21.17 24.17 -3.32
CA ASP A 34 -22.12 24.39 -4.42
C ASP A 34 -21.45 24.49 -5.81
N ALA A 35 -20.11 24.50 -5.86
CA ALA A 35 -19.33 24.53 -7.10
C ALA A 35 -19.00 23.14 -7.67
N LEU A 36 -19.35 22.07 -6.96
CA LEU A 36 -19.02 20.69 -7.34
C LEU A 36 -20.21 19.99 -8.01
N SER A 37 -19.92 18.93 -8.77
CA SER A 37 -20.97 18.12 -9.37
C SER A 37 -21.86 17.49 -8.27
N HIS A 38 -23.11 17.19 -8.61
CA HIS A 38 -24.02 16.51 -7.68
C HIS A 38 -23.44 15.19 -7.17
N ASP A 39 -22.81 14.42 -8.07
CA ASP A 39 -22.18 13.14 -7.75
C ASP A 39 -21.01 13.32 -6.77
N ASP A 40 -20.21 14.37 -6.93
CA ASP A 40 -19.15 14.69 -5.98
C ASP A 40 -19.72 14.98 -4.60
N ASN A 41 -20.75 15.84 -4.52
CA ASN A 41 -21.38 16.19 -3.25
C ASN A 41 -22.00 14.99 -2.52
N VAL A 42 -22.60 14.04 -3.26
CA VAL A 42 -23.10 12.79 -2.68
C VAL A 42 -21.96 11.97 -2.08
N VAL A 43 -20.86 11.79 -2.80
CA VAL A 43 -19.73 10.99 -2.32
C VAL A 43 -19.03 11.67 -1.13
N ARG A 44 -18.81 12.98 -1.22
CA ARG A 44 -18.19 13.78 -0.16
C ARG A 44 -19.00 13.74 1.13
N SER A 45 -20.33 13.91 1.04
CA SER A 45 -21.20 13.80 2.21
C SER A 45 -21.17 12.39 2.82
N GLN A 46 -21.15 11.34 2.00
CA GLN A 46 -21.01 9.97 2.50
C GLN A 46 -19.66 9.73 3.19
N VAL A 47 -18.57 10.26 2.65
CA VAL A 47 -17.23 10.17 3.26
C VAL A 47 -17.17 10.95 4.57
N ALA A 48 -17.73 12.16 4.62
CA ALA A 48 -17.80 12.96 5.83
C ALA A 48 -18.57 12.24 6.95
N LEU A 49 -19.69 11.59 6.63
CA LEU A 49 -20.44 10.76 7.59
C LEU A 49 -19.63 9.55 8.07
N MET A 50 -18.95 8.85 7.16
CA MET A 50 -18.09 7.72 7.51
C MET A 50 -16.95 8.12 8.45
N LEU A 51 -16.33 9.27 8.19
CA LEU A 51 -15.24 9.80 9.02
C LEU A 51 -15.74 10.35 10.35
N GLY A 52 -16.89 11.02 10.34
CA GLY A 52 -17.59 11.49 11.53
C GLY A 52 -17.97 10.36 12.49
N ASP A 53 -18.51 9.26 11.95
CA ASP A 53 -18.75 8.01 12.70
C ASP A 53 -17.44 7.42 13.26
N ALA A 54 -16.39 7.35 12.44
CA ALA A 54 -15.11 6.80 12.84
C ALA A 54 -14.43 7.58 13.99
N VAL A 55 -14.51 8.92 13.96
CA VAL A 55 -13.99 9.81 15.01
C VAL A 55 -14.97 9.97 16.18
N ARG A 56 -16.19 9.41 16.09
CA ARG A 56 -17.28 9.59 17.07
C ARG A 56 -17.50 11.07 17.38
N ASP A 57 -17.64 11.85 16.31
CA ASP A 57 -17.82 13.28 16.39
C ASP A 57 -19.04 13.63 17.28
N PRO A 58 -18.86 14.44 18.34
CA PRO A 58 -19.98 14.87 19.18
C PRO A 58 -20.87 15.92 18.49
N SER A 59 -20.41 16.54 17.41
CA SER A 59 -21.21 17.53 16.68
C SER A 59 -22.38 16.87 15.95
N PRO A 60 -23.61 17.42 16.03
CA PRO A 60 -24.76 16.90 15.32
C PRO A 60 -24.61 16.97 13.78
N LEU A 61 -23.69 17.80 13.28
CA LEU A 61 -23.43 17.98 11.84
C LEU A 61 -22.12 17.34 11.37
N PHE A 62 -21.45 16.59 12.25
CA PHE A 62 -20.15 15.97 11.97
C PHE A 62 -19.10 16.99 11.50
N ASP A 63 -18.97 18.14 12.18
CA ASP A 63 -18.05 19.21 11.77
C ASP A 63 -16.59 18.75 11.67
N LEU A 64 -16.14 17.92 12.61
CA LEU A 64 -14.81 17.33 12.58
C LEU A 64 -14.70 16.31 11.43
N GLY A 65 -15.71 15.46 11.26
CA GLY A 65 -15.79 14.52 10.13
C GLY A 65 -15.71 15.22 8.77
N ARG A 66 -16.43 16.33 8.61
CA ARG A 66 -16.38 17.21 7.44
C ARG A 66 -15.02 17.84 7.26
N SER A 67 -14.39 18.36 8.32
CA SER A 67 -13.06 18.98 8.20
C SER A 67 -11.97 17.99 7.76
N ILE A 68 -12.04 16.73 8.21
CA ILE A 68 -11.14 15.65 7.78
C ILE A 68 -11.40 15.30 6.32
N GLU A 69 -12.66 15.18 5.92
CA GLU A 69 -13.03 14.95 4.52
C GLU A 69 -12.53 16.08 3.62
N ASP A 70 -12.71 17.34 4.03
CA ASP A 70 -12.29 18.54 3.32
C ASP A 70 -10.76 18.56 3.13
N ALA A 71 -10.01 18.12 4.14
CA ALA A 71 -8.56 18.00 4.07
C ALA A 71 -8.15 16.88 3.10
N ALA A 72 -8.80 15.72 3.16
CA ALA A 72 -8.53 14.58 2.27
C ALA A 72 -8.89 14.91 0.81
N TRP A 73 -10.00 15.61 0.58
CA TRP A 73 -10.43 16.07 -0.74
C TRP A 73 -9.38 17.01 -1.35
N ARG A 74 -8.95 18.03 -0.60
CA ARG A 74 -7.94 18.98 -1.08
C ARG A 74 -6.61 18.30 -1.41
N ALA A 75 -6.22 17.29 -0.63
CA ALA A 75 -4.96 16.57 -0.82
C ALA A 75 -4.99 15.61 -2.01
N PHE A 76 -6.10 14.89 -2.23
CA PHE A 76 -6.10 13.72 -3.13
C PHE A 76 -7.12 13.79 -4.27
N ALA A 77 -8.11 14.68 -4.24
CA ALA A 77 -9.13 14.73 -5.30
C ALA A 77 -8.67 15.49 -6.57
N GLN A 78 -7.49 16.10 -6.57
CA GLN A 78 -6.99 16.92 -7.68
C GLN A 78 -6.46 16.10 -8.88
N GLY A 79 -6.48 14.77 -8.80
CA GLY A 79 -6.13 13.85 -9.89
C GLY A 79 -4.82 13.12 -9.68
N GLY A 80 -4.87 11.79 -9.82
CA GLY A 80 -3.70 10.91 -9.85
C GLY A 80 -3.22 10.61 -11.28
N GLU A 81 -2.23 9.71 -11.42
CA GLU A 81 -1.65 9.30 -12.72
C GLU A 81 -2.72 8.76 -13.71
N ASP A 82 -3.83 8.23 -13.20
CA ASP A 82 -4.94 7.67 -13.97
C ASP A 82 -5.89 8.73 -14.57
N GLY A 83 -5.65 10.02 -14.33
CA GLY A 83 -6.48 11.13 -14.83
C GLY A 83 -7.87 11.24 -14.19
N LYS A 84 -8.18 10.41 -13.19
CA LYS A 84 -9.44 10.46 -12.44
C LYS A 84 -9.36 11.48 -11.30
N THR A 85 -10.29 12.43 -11.28
CA THR A 85 -10.36 13.52 -10.31
C THR A 85 -11.67 13.46 -9.51
N GLY A 86 -11.78 14.33 -8.51
CA GLY A 86 -12.99 14.49 -7.71
C GLY A 86 -13.35 13.21 -6.96
N ALA A 87 -14.64 12.91 -6.89
CA ALA A 87 -15.12 11.70 -6.21
C ALA A 87 -14.58 10.42 -6.84
N SER A 88 -14.27 10.45 -8.14
CA SER A 88 -13.74 9.29 -8.87
C SER A 88 -12.25 9.02 -8.61
N SER A 89 -11.55 9.87 -7.86
CA SER A 89 -10.15 9.62 -7.49
C SER A 89 -10.02 8.37 -6.61
N PRO A 90 -9.23 7.36 -7.04
CA PRO A 90 -8.94 6.19 -6.22
C PRO A 90 -8.12 6.53 -4.98
N GLU A 91 -7.23 7.52 -5.04
CA GLU A 91 -6.39 7.98 -3.94
C GLU A 91 -7.23 8.60 -2.83
N TYR A 92 -8.15 9.51 -3.19
CA TYR A 92 -9.07 10.13 -2.25
C TYR A 92 -9.92 9.09 -1.51
N ARG A 93 -10.50 8.14 -2.27
CA ARG A 93 -11.32 7.06 -1.69
C ARG A 93 -10.51 6.08 -0.86
N ALA A 94 -9.27 5.79 -1.24
CA ALA A 94 -8.37 4.92 -0.48
C ALA A 94 -7.93 5.59 0.83
N CYS A 95 -7.48 6.85 0.77
CA CYS A 95 -7.12 7.64 1.95
C CYS A 95 -8.29 7.70 2.94
N SER A 96 -9.49 8.07 2.47
CA SER A 96 -10.69 8.19 3.31
C SER A 96 -11.04 6.88 4.04
N ARG A 97 -10.95 5.73 3.35
CA ARG A 97 -11.18 4.41 3.97
C ARG A 97 -10.09 4.05 4.99
N THR A 98 -8.83 4.34 4.68
CA THR A 98 -7.69 4.10 5.57
C THR A 98 -7.79 4.94 6.84
N LEU A 99 -8.14 6.22 6.71
CA LEU A 99 -8.38 7.12 7.84
C LEU A 99 -9.49 6.59 8.74
N ALA A 100 -10.65 6.25 8.16
CA ALA A 100 -11.78 5.70 8.92
C ALA A 100 -11.41 4.38 9.63
N ALA A 101 -10.65 3.51 8.98
CA ALA A 101 -10.20 2.25 9.59
C ALA A 101 -9.27 2.49 10.79
N ASN A 102 -8.32 3.42 10.67
CA ASN A 102 -7.39 3.75 11.76
C ASN A 102 -8.10 4.46 12.92
N LEU A 103 -8.98 5.43 12.65
CA LEU A 103 -9.76 6.14 13.67
C LEU A 103 -10.67 5.20 14.49
N ARG A 104 -11.25 4.18 13.84
CA ARG A 104 -12.04 3.15 14.53
C ARG A 104 -11.19 2.25 15.41
N ARG A 105 -10.00 1.86 14.93
CA ARG A 105 -9.10 0.90 15.60
C ARG A 105 -8.27 1.54 16.71
N ASN A 106 -7.95 2.82 16.61
CA ASN A 106 -7.05 3.52 17.51
C ASN A 106 -7.82 4.56 18.35
N PRO A 107 -8.17 4.24 19.61
CA PRO A 107 -8.90 5.17 20.47
C PRO A 107 -8.07 6.40 20.85
N ASP A 108 -6.75 6.26 21.00
CA ASP A 108 -5.86 7.37 21.35
C ASP A 108 -5.79 8.37 20.21
N LEU A 109 -5.67 7.89 18.96
CA LEU A 109 -5.73 8.72 17.76
C LEU A 109 -7.02 9.54 17.70
N ARG A 110 -8.16 8.89 17.99
CA ARG A 110 -9.46 9.57 18.05
C ARG A 110 -9.50 10.64 19.13
N GLN A 111 -8.95 10.36 20.32
CA GLN A 111 -8.88 11.36 21.41
C GLN A 111 -8.01 12.57 21.03
N ARG A 112 -6.88 12.36 20.35
CA ARG A 112 -6.02 13.46 19.86
C ARG A 112 -6.73 14.35 18.84
N MET A 113 -7.54 13.76 17.97
CA MET A 113 -8.38 14.51 17.04
C MET A 113 -9.48 15.30 17.75
N LEU A 114 -10.16 14.71 18.73
CA LEU A 114 -11.24 15.36 19.48
C LEU A 114 -10.74 16.50 20.40
N THR A 115 -9.55 16.35 20.96
CA THR A 115 -8.90 17.38 21.79
C THR A 115 -8.25 18.49 20.97
N GLY A 116 -8.15 18.32 19.65
CA GLY A 116 -7.49 19.25 18.75
C GLY A 116 -5.96 19.24 18.87
N GLU A 117 -5.37 18.24 19.53
CA GLU A 117 -3.91 18.04 19.53
C GLU A 117 -3.41 17.84 18.10
N TRP A 118 -4.19 17.12 17.29
CA TRP A 118 -3.91 16.88 15.87
C TRP A 118 -4.93 17.60 15.00
N THR A 119 -4.44 18.27 13.97
CA THR A 119 -5.27 18.90 12.96
C THR A 119 -5.71 17.88 11.89
N PRO A 120 -6.88 18.11 11.24
CA PRO A 120 -7.33 17.26 10.13
C PRO A 120 -6.30 17.14 8.99
N LYS A 121 -5.52 18.20 8.76
CA LYS A 121 -4.46 18.20 7.76
C LYS A 121 -3.30 17.28 8.14
N GLU A 122 -2.81 17.37 9.38
CA GLU A 122 -1.75 16.49 9.86
C GLU A 122 -2.15 15.02 9.82
N LEU A 123 -3.41 14.71 10.15
CA LEU A 123 -3.95 13.36 10.05
C LEU A 123 -3.89 12.82 8.61
N VAL A 124 -4.25 13.65 7.63
CA VAL A 124 -4.22 13.30 6.20
C VAL A 124 -2.78 13.15 5.71
N ASP A 125 -1.88 14.04 6.09
CA ASP A 125 -0.47 13.98 5.70
C ASP A 125 0.20 12.70 6.24
N LEU A 126 -0.08 12.33 7.49
CA LEU A 126 0.43 11.10 8.11
C LEU A 126 -0.18 9.83 7.49
N SER A 127 -1.34 9.93 6.84
CA SER A 127 -1.99 8.78 6.19
C SER A 127 -1.18 8.23 5.00
N ALA A 128 -0.27 9.03 4.44
CA ALA A 128 0.67 8.59 3.41
C ALA A 128 1.64 7.51 3.91
N THR A 129 1.91 7.47 5.22
CA THR A 129 2.76 6.46 5.86
C THR A 129 1.91 5.37 6.55
N PRO A 130 1.93 4.11 6.08
CA PRO A 130 1.03 3.05 6.58
C PRO A 130 1.12 2.73 8.07
N ASP A 131 2.26 3.05 8.70
CA ASP A 131 2.52 2.76 10.10
C ASP A 131 2.28 3.95 11.03
N ALA A 132 2.30 5.18 10.53
CA ALA A 132 2.23 6.36 11.41
C ALA A 132 0.89 6.50 12.17
N LEU A 133 -0.21 6.02 11.56
CA LEU A 133 -1.54 6.05 12.17
C LEU A 133 -1.88 4.76 12.95
N ALA A 134 -1.05 3.73 12.82
CA ALA A 134 -1.29 2.43 13.44
C ALA A 134 -1.00 2.46 14.95
N THR A 135 -1.72 1.61 15.69
CA THR A 135 -1.46 1.42 17.12
C THR A 135 -0.02 0.91 17.33
N GLU A 136 0.57 1.23 18.48
CA GLU A 136 1.92 0.78 18.85
C GLU A 136 2.07 -0.74 18.73
N GLN A 137 1.03 -1.49 19.15
CA GLN A 137 0.98 -2.94 19.03
C GLN A 137 1.05 -3.42 17.57
N LEU A 138 0.29 -2.79 16.66
CA LEU A 138 0.28 -3.17 15.25
C LEU A 138 1.60 -2.79 14.57
N ARG A 139 2.19 -1.65 14.92
CA ARG A 139 3.54 -1.25 14.45
C ARG A 139 4.61 -2.25 14.89
N ASN A 140 4.58 -2.65 16.16
CA ASN A 140 5.53 -3.64 16.68
C ASN A 140 5.36 -5.00 15.99
N LEU A 141 4.13 -5.44 15.76
CA LEU A 141 3.85 -6.70 15.07
C LEU A 141 4.31 -6.66 13.60
N ARG A 142 4.12 -5.54 12.90
CA ARG A 142 4.63 -5.35 11.53
C ARG A 142 6.15 -5.37 11.51
N ARG A 143 6.81 -4.64 12.43
CA ARG A 143 8.27 -4.66 12.56
C ARG A 143 8.80 -6.08 12.81
N GLU A 144 8.18 -6.84 13.70
CA GLU A 144 8.55 -8.25 13.92
C GLU A 144 8.34 -9.12 12.69
N MET A 145 7.26 -8.91 11.95
CA MET A 145 7.00 -9.64 10.69
C MET A 145 8.04 -9.28 9.63
N ASP A 146 8.38 -8.00 9.50
CA ASP A 146 9.40 -7.53 8.57
C ASP A 146 10.77 -8.09 8.94
N GLU A 147 11.16 -8.03 10.22
CA GLU A 147 12.37 -8.65 10.74
C GLU A 147 12.40 -10.16 10.44
N ARG A 148 11.31 -10.89 10.69
CA ARG A 148 11.22 -12.33 10.36
C ARG A 148 11.30 -12.58 8.86
N SER A 149 10.72 -11.71 8.04
CA SER A 149 10.72 -11.85 6.58
C SER A 149 12.11 -11.59 5.99
N ILE A 150 12.82 -10.59 6.52
CA ILE A 150 14.18 -10.24 6.12
C ILE A 150 15.14 -11.31 6.61
N LYS A 151 15.06 -11.72 7.89
CA LYS A 151 15.92 -12.76 8.46
C LYS A 151 15.83 -14.09 7.70
N LYS A 152 14.64 -14.46 7.21
CA LYS A 152 14.47 -15.66 6.37
C LYS A 152 14.99 -15.49 4.94
N ARG A 153 15.12 -14.25 4.44
CA ARG A 153 15.57 -13.95 3.07
C ARG A 153 17.08 -13.69 3.00
N THR A 154 17.64 -13.02 4.00
CA THR A 154 19.09 -12.89 4.13
C THR A 154 19.62 -14.21 4.63
N ARG A 155 20.25 -14.94 3.71
CA ARG A 155 21.09 -16.12 3.90
C ARG A 155 22.05 -15.85 5.07
N GLU A 156 21.60 -16.06 6.31
CA GLU A 156 22.50 -16.36 7.41
C GLU A 156 23.02 -17.76 7.10
N MET A 157 23.96 -17.84 6.15
CA MET A 157 24.86 -18.98 6.05
C MET A 157 25.84 -18.91 7.22
N GLY A 158 25.30 -18.67 8.42
CA GLY A 158 25.93 -19.01 9.66
C GLY A 158 26.11 -20.52 9.66
N LEU A 159 27.10 -20.95 10.40
CA LEU A 159 27.44 -22.35 10.62
C LEU A 159 26.31 -23.20 11.25
N GLY A 160 25.09 -22.66 11.41
CA GLY A 160 23.99 -23.30 12.12
C GLY A 160 23.53 -24.62 11.50
N ASP A 161 23.48 -24.68 10.16
CA ASP A 161 23.12 -25.90 9.40
C ASP A 161 24.31 -26.49 8.63
N ALA A 162 25.52 -25.95 8.84
CA ALA A 162 26.73 -26.40 8.17
C ALA A 162 27.34 -27.56 8.95
N ILE A 163 27.50 -28.72 8.32
CA ILE A 163 28.20 -29.85 8.95
C ILE A 163 29.69 -29.66 8.66
N ALA A 164 30.46 -29.33 9.71
CA ALA A 164 31.91 -29.24 9.61
C ALA A 164 32.50 -30.60 9.20
N THR A 165 33.40 -30.58 8.23
CA THR A 165 34.02 -31.78 7.68
C THR A 165 35.43 -31.49 7.19
N ASP A 166 36.28 -32.48 7.36
CA ASP A 166 37.66 -32.56 6.88
C ASP A 166 37.78 -33.30 5.52
N LYS A 167 36.65 -33.79 4.98
CA LYS A 167 36.62 -34.60 3.74
C LYS A 167 36.89 -33.80 2.48
N TYR A 168 36.60 -32.50 2.50
CA TYR A 168 36.79 -31.61 1.35
C TYR A 168 38.01 -30.74 1.54
N ARG A 169 38.73 -30.50 0.44
CA ARG A 169 39.93 -29.66 0.41
C ARG A 169 39.69 -28.43 -0.45
N CYS A 170 39.83 -27.25 0.13
CA CYS A 170 39.78 -25.99 -0.58
C CYS A 170 41.01 -25.84 -1.49
N ARG A 171 40.77 -25.62 -2.79
CA ARG A 171 41.84 -25.43 -3.78
C ARG A 171 42.67 -24.17 -3.53
N ASP A 172 42.03 -23.08 -3.10
CA ASP A 172 42.70 -21.80 -2.88
C ASP A 172 43.60 -21.84 -1.64
N CYS A 173 43.12 -22.42 -0.53
CA CYS A 173 43.92 -22.60 0.68
C CYS A 173 45.04 -23.62 0.49
N TRP A 174 44.81 -24.65 -0.32
CA TRP A 174 45.86 -25.61 -0.68
C TRP A 174 46.94 -24.96 -1.54
N ALA A 175 46.56 -24.17 -2.53
CA ALA A 175 47.49 -23.42 -3.38
C ALA A 175 48.28 -22.37 -2.58
N ALA A 176 47.67 -21.77 -1.55
CA ALA A 176 48.32 -20.84 -0.63
C ALA A 176 49.20 -21.51 0.45
N GLY A 177 49.28 -22.84 0.48
CA GLY A 177 50.10 -23.58 1.45
C GLY A 177 49.55 -23.61 2.88
N SER A 178 48.25 -23.36 3.07
CA SER A 178 47.62 -23.42 4.39
C SER A 178 47.47 -24.86 4.88
N SER A 179 47.90 -25.13 6.12
CA SER A 179 47.70 -26.42 6.79
C SER A 179 46.22 -26.73 7.09
N ALA A 180 45.35 -25.72 7.05
CA ALA A 180 43.92 -25.83 7.32
C ALA A 180 43.08 -25.94 6.02
N ALA A 181 43.68 -26.31 4.89
CA ALA A 181 42.97 -26.41 3.60
C ALA A 181 41.81 -27.42 3.60
N ASN A 182 41.77 -28.35 4.55
CA ASN A 182 40.67 -29.31 4.70
C ASN A 182 39.56 -28.81 5.64
N ASN A 183 39.71 -27.65 6.27
CA ASN A 183 38.73 -27.09 7.21
C ASN A 183 37.51 -26.52 6.44
N CYS A 184 36.58 -27.41 6.10
CA CYS A 184 35.40 -27.08 5.31
C CYS A 184 34.12 -27.40 6.07
N ALA A 185 33.00 -26.86 5.62
CA ALA A 185 31.67 -27.29 6.05
C ALA A 185 30.79 -27.50 4.83
N TYR A 186 29.94 -28.51 4.86
CA TYR A 186 28.98 -28.76 3.79
C TYR A 186 27.55 -28.49 4.25
N PHE A 187 26.72 -28.06 3.30
CA PHE A 187 25.29 -27.88 3.45
C PHE A 187 24.58 -28.89 2.57
N ASN A 188 23.64 -29.65 3.14
CA ASN A 188 22.82 -30.56 2.34
C ASN A 188 21.72 -29.76 1.62
N LEU A 189 21.82 -29.64 0.30
CA LEU A 189 20.85 -28.89 -0.51
C LEU A 189 19.45 -29.49 -0.50
N GLN A 190 19.28 -30.78 -0.16
CA GLN A 190 17.97 -31.42 -0.08
C GLN A 190 17.06 -30.76 0.96
N ASN A 191 17.65 -30.29 2.07
CA ASN A 191 16.89 -29.68 3.17
C ASN A 191 16.67 -28.17 2.98
N HIS A 192 17.40 -27.53 2.06
CA HIS A 192 17.34 -26.08 1.85
C HIS A 192 16.62 -25.72 0.54
N ARG A 193 15.29 -25.56 0.66
CA ARG A 193 14.38 -25.14 -0.43
C ARG A 193 14.82 -23.86 -1.15
N ASP A 194 15.51 -22.95 -0.45
CA ASP A 194 15.93 -21.66 -0.98
C ASP A 194 17.19 -21.75 -1.87
N VAL A 195 18.01 -22.81 -1.72
CA VAL A 195 19.18 -23.06 -2.57
C VAL A 195 18.77 -23.74 -3.88
N ARG A 196 17.78 -24.64 -3.84
CA ARG A 196 17.25 -25.35 -5.01
C ARG A 196 16.68 -24.39 -6.08
N LYS A 197 16.15 -23.23 -5.65
CA LYS A 197 15.46 -22.29 -6.55
C LYS A 197 16.37 -21.56 -7.54
N ASN A 198 17.68 -21.46 -7.29
CA ASN A 198 18.58 -20.87 -8.27
C ASN A 198 18.89 -21.83 -9.44
N GLU A 199 18.48 -23.10 -9.35
CA GLU A 199 18.69 -24.12 -10.39
C GLU A 199 17.37 -24.65 -11.01
N THR A 200 16.19 -24.25 -10.50
CA THR A 200 14.91 -24.82 -10.96
C THR A 200 14.30 -24.13 -12.19
N TRP A 201 14.83 -22.98 -12.62
CA TRP A 201 14.42 -22.34 -13.87
C TRP A 201 15.37 -22.71 -15.01
N GLY A 202 15.32 -23.98 -15.42
CA GLY A 202 15.84 -24.41 -16.72
C GLY A 202 17.04 -25.37 -16.69
N SER A 203 16.83 -26.62 -16.30
CA SER A 203 17.31 -27.76 -17.10
C SER A 203 16.52 -29.03 -16.74
N LYS A 204 16.42 -29.96 -17.69
CA LYS A 204 15.79 -31.28 -17.47
C LYS A 204 16.66 -32.20 -16.59
N ASP A 205 17.87 -31.76 -16.25
CA ASP A 205 18.86 -32.53 -15.51
C ASP A 205 18.83 -32.27 -14.00
N SER A 206 18.04 -31.30 -13.51
CA SER A 206 17.95 -30.94 -12.09
C SER A 206 17.39 -32.04 -11.17
N GLN A 207 16.87 -33.14 -11.75
CA GLN A 207 16.38 -34.31 -11.03
C GLN A 207 17.46 -35.39 -10.84
N ALA A 208 18.56 -35.32 -11.60
CA ALA A 208 19.76 -36.15 -11.39
C ALA A 208 20.71 -35.55 -10.33
N ASP A 209 20.45 -34.32 -9.89
CA ASP A 209 21.27 -33.53 -8.96
C ASP A 209 20.85 -33.63 -7.49
N ASP A 210 19.96 -34.56 -7.16
CA ASP A 210 19.51 -34.80 -5.78
C ASP A 210 20.65 -35.27 -4.83
N GLY A 211 21.87 -35.49 -5.33
CA GLY A 211 23.07 -35.77 -4.54
C GLY A 211 24.05 -34.60 -4.38
N ARG A 212 23.73 -33.36 -4.74
CA ARG A 212 24.73 -32.26 -4.61
C ARG A 212 24.77 -31.66 -3.20
N VAL A 213 25.97 -31.34 -2.73
CA VAL A 213 26.22 -30.57 -1.50
C VAL A 213 26.98 -29.29 -1.84
N LEU A 214 26.66 -28.21 -1.12
CA LEU A 214 27.39 -26.96 -1.20
C LEU A 214 28.47 -27.03 -0.13
N VAL A 215 29.72 -26.95 -0.53
CA VAL A 215 30.87 -26.94 0.37
C VAL A 215 31.37 -25.51 0.51
N ARG A 216 31.68 -25.11 1.73
CA ARG A 216 32.26 -23.81 2.07
C ARG A 216 33.54 -24.01 2.87
N CYS A 217 34.63 -23.39 2.43
CA CYS A 217 35.85 -23.34 3.23
C CYS A 217 35.65 -22.39 4.42
N LEU A 218 36.02 -22.82 5.63
CA LEU A 218 35.91 -22.00 6.83
C LEU A 218 37.02 -20.93 6.94
N GLU A 219 38.12 -21.12 6.21
CA GLU A 219 39.27 -20.21 6.19
C GLU A 219 39.05 -19.05 5.20
N CYS A 220 38.97 -19.35 3.89
CA CYS A 220 38.86 -18.33 2.84
C CYS A 220 37.41 -18.00 2.43
N LYS A 221 36.42 -18.69 3.01
CA LYS A 221 34.98 -18.54 2.69
C LYS A 221 34.61 -18.84 1.23
N ALA A 222 35.50 -19.47 0.46
CA ALA A 222 35.19 -19.95 -0.89
C ALA A 222 34.09 -21.01 -0.84
N GLU A 223 33.20 -20.99 -1.83
CA GLU A 223 32.03 -21.86 -1.95
C GLU A 223 32.08 -22.61 -3.29
N TRP A 224 31.79 -23.91 -3.28
CA TRP A 224 31.67 -24.72 -4.50
C TRP A 224 30.68 -25.88 -4.31
N ASN A 225 30.12 -26.39 -5.40
CA ASN A 225 29.21 -27.54 -5.38
C ASN A 225 29.99 -28.83 -5.63
N GLU A 226 29.69 -29.88 -4.85
CA GLU A 226 30.27 -31.22 -5.00
C GLU A 226 29.15 -32.26 -5.07
N ALA A 227 29.32 -33.30 -5.90
CA ALA A 227 28.40 -34.43 -5.92
C ALA A 227 28.73 -35.38 -4.76
N THR A 228 27.73 -35.80 -3.99
CA THR A 228 27.86 -36.90 -3.04
C THR A 228 27.98 -38.19 -3.83
N LEU A 229 29.13 -38.86 -3.70
CA LEU A 229 29.33 -40.24 -4.12
C LEU A 229 28.44 -41.21 -3.33
#